data_AF-A0AAD0N0H2-F1
#
_entry.id   AF-A0AAD0N0H2-F1
#
_cell.length_a   1.000
_cell.length_b   1.000
_cell.length_c   1.000
_cell.angle_alpha   90.00
_cell.angle_beta   90.00
_cell.angle_gamma   90.00
#
_symmetry.space_group_name_H-M   'P 1'
#
loop_
_entity.id
_entity.type
_entity.pdbx_description
1 polymer ?
#
loop_
_entity_poly.entity_id
_entity_poly.type
_entity_poly.pdbx_seq_one_letter_code
_entity_poly.pdbx_strand_id
1 'polypeptide(L)'
;MQLETIKAKRLTWSNVARKQVSLAQLVLSAGALGLLILAYAVSTHFQVHQQLYQYGRTWLKGNTAADKNIWLPDFHVVIDAKPLAPDVANISGITYDYDNDRLLAVTNKGPMQLLALNANGDIIDRYPLIGFDDTEGVAYLGNGRIVLCDEDLQQLDIITLPPQARPIHVEDAQFLALLINPSIHNKGFEGVTYDPANDRLFAIKERDPRQIFEVSGVLRSIDQGRLQIKIADRLNWITKSVAARDLSDGYYDPRTGHLLLLSDQSRSITELDSKGRFVSIRSLLGTFSDLKHSAPQPEGLTMDRAGNLYVVSEPNLFYKFSKVPE
;
A
#
# COMPACT_ATOMS: atom_id res chain seq x y z
N MET A 1 4.31 -77.34 28.04
CA MET A 1 3.75 -76.63 29.21
C MET A 1 3.66 -75.14 28.89
N GLN A 2 2.83 -74.80 27.92
CA GLN A 2 2.49 -73.44 27.48
C GLN A 2 0.98 -73.46 27.28
N LEU A 3 0.22 -72.75 28.12
CA LEU A 3 -1.19 -72.34 27.90
C LEU A 3 -1.88 -71.72 29.13
N GLU A 4 -1.20 -71.59 30.28
CA GLU A 4 -1.81 -71.12 31.54
C GLU A 4 -1.46 -69.66 31.92
N THR A 5 -1.00 -68.83 30.98
CA THR A 5 -0.61 -67.42 31.29
C THR A 5 -1.14 -66.40 30.29
N ILE A 6 -2.31 -66.65 29.68
CA ILE A 6 -3.03 -65.65 28.86
C ILE A 6 -4.53 -65.70 29.20
N LYS A 7 -4.89 -65.63 30.48
CA LYS A 7 -6.29 -65.48 30.92
C LYS A 7 -6.52 -64.46 32.03
N ALA A 8 -5.53 -63.62 32.35
CA ALA A 8 -5.63 -62.62 33.42
C ALA A 8 -5.25 -61.19 32.96
N LYS A 9 -5.71 -60.77 31.78
CA LYS A 9 -5.61 -59.36 31.36
C LYS A 9 -6.73 -58.91 30.39
N ARG A 10 -7.93 -59.47 30.54
CA ARG A 10 -9.13 -58.99 29.85
C ARG A 10 -10.25 -58.76 30.86
N LEU A 11 -10.15 -57.66 31.59
CA LEU A 11 -11.19 -56.95 32.34
C LEU A 11 -10.38 -55.83 33.04
N THR A 12 -10.57 -54.53 32.87
CA THR A 12 -11.75 -53.74 32.50
C THR A 12 -11.27 -52.38 31.96
N TRP A 13 -11.44 -52.13 30.67
CA TRP A 13 -11.55 -50.75 30.13
C TRP A 13 -13.01 -50.44 29.74
N SER A 14 -13.97 -51.21 30.24
CA SER A 14 -15.35 -51.21 29.73
C SER A 14 -16.33 -50.40 30.59
N ASN A 15 -15.90 -49.34 31.25
CA ASN A 15 -16.80 -48.43 31.96
C ASN A 15 -16.48 -46.94 31.69
N VAL A 16 -16.05 -46.61 30.47
CA VAL A 16 -16.29 -45.25 29.96
C VAL A 16 -17.71 -45.25 29.42
N ALA A 17 -18.64 -44.63 30.15
CA ALA A 17 -19.99 -44.40 29.65
C ALA A 17 -19.90 -43.64 28.33
N ARG A 18 -20.13 -44.33 27.20
CA ARG A 18 -20.27 -43.66 25.90
C ARG A 18 -21.56 -42.86 25.96
N LYS A 19 -21.44 -41.56 26.24
CA LYS A 19 -22.55 -40.62 26.01
C LYS A 19 -22.99 -40.80 24.55
N GLN A 20 -24.25 -41.22 24.35
CA GLN A 20 -24.83 -41.28 23.02
C GLN A 20 -24.97 -39.83 22.51
N VAL A 21 -24.26 -39.51 21.44
CA VAL A 21 -24.38 -38.22 20.77
C VAL A 21 -25.67 -38.24 19.97
N SER A 22 -26.57 -37.30 20.22
CA SER A 22 -27.84 -37.24 19.49
C SER A 22 -27.63 -36.74 18.05
N LEU A 23 -28.54 -37.08 17.14
CA LEU A 23 -28.53 -36.54 15.78
C LEU A 23 -28.55 -35.00 15.78
N ALA A 24 -29.28 -34.39 16.73
CA ALA A 24 -29.30 -32.95 16.92
C ALA A 24 -27.92 -32.39 17.30
N GLN A 25 -27.17 -33.08 18.19
CA GLN A 25 -25.81 -32.69 18.54
C GLN A 25 -24.85 -32.81 17.34
N LEU A 26 -25.01 -33.84 16.50
CA LEU A 26 -24.24 -33.98 15.27
C LEU A 26 -24.54 -32.88 14.26
N VAL A 27 -25.83 -32.55 14.04
CA VAL A 27 -26.25 -31.47 13.13
C VAL A 27 -25.75 -30.11 13.63
N LEU A 28 -25.87 -29.82 14.93
CA LEU A 28 -25.33 -28.60 15.52
C LEU A 28 -23.81 -28.51 15.37
N SER A 29 -23.09 -29.61 15.59
CA SER A 29 -21.63 -29.65 15.46
C SER A 29 -21.19 -29.46 14.01
N ALA A 30 -21.89 -30.10 13.06
CA ALA A 30 -21.63 -29.93 11.63
C ALA A 30 -21.94 -28.50 11.15
N GLY A 31 -23.04 -27.91 11.63
CA GLY A 31 -23.38 -26.50 11.37
C GLY A 31 -22.33 -25.54 11.93
N ALA A 32 -21.88 -25.74 13.16
CA ALA A 32 -20.82 -24.96 13.77
C ALA A 32 -19.49 -25.09 13.00
N LEU A 33 -19.13 -26.30 12.58
CA LEU A 33 -17.95 -26.53 11.74
C LEU A 33 -18.06 -25.81 10.38
N GLY A 34 -19.23 -25.88 9.74
CA GLY A 34 -19.50 -25.15 8.50
C GLY A 34 -19.34 -23.64 8.65
N LEU A 35 -19.87 -23.07 9.75
CA LEU A 35 -19.69 -21.65 10.07
C LEU A 35 -18.22 -21.28 10.32
N LEU A 36 -17.46 -22.14 11.00
CA LEU A 36 -16.02 -21.91 11.23
C LEU A 36 -15.21 -21.96 9.93
N ILE A 37 -15.54 -22.88 9.02
CA ILE A 37 -14.90 -22.96 7.70
C ILE A 37 -15.24 -21.71 6.88
N LEU A 38 -16.50 -21.27 6.88
CA LEU A 38 -16.92 -20.05 6.20
C LEU A 38 -16.21 -18.82 6.79
N ALA A 39 -16.19 -18.70 8.11
CA ALA A 39 -15.49 -17.61 8.79
C ALA A 39 -13.99 -17.61 8.49
N TYR A 40 -13.36 -18.79 8.43
CA TYR A 40 -11.96 -18.93 8.03
C TYR A 40 -11.76 -18.50 6.56
N ALA A 41 -12.60 -18.96 5.63
CA ALA A 41 -12.53 -18.62 4.22
C ALA A 41 -12.71 -17.10 3.97
N VAL A 42 -13.67 -16.48 4.67
CA VAL A 42 -13.85 -15.02 4.65
C VAL A 42 -12.61 -14.34 5.24
N SER A 43 -12.10 -14.82 6.37
CA SER A 43 -10.93 -14.23 7.02
C SER A 43 -9.65 -14.34 6.18
N THR A 44 -9.48 -15.42 5.41
CA THR A 44 -8.35 -15.58 4.48
C THR A 44 -8.52 -14.71 3.24
N HIS A 45 -9.71 -14.64 2.67
CA HIS A 45 -9.98 -13.81 1.50
C HIS A 45 -9.83 -12.30 1.80
N PHE A 46 -10.25 -11.84 2.97
CA PHE A 46 -10.17 -10.43 3.38
C PHE A 46 -8.93 -10.10 4.23
N GLN A 47 -8.02 -11.05 4.44
CA GLN A 47 -6.82 -10.90 5.28
C GLN A 47 -7.10 -10.46 6.74
N VAL A 48 -8.33 -10.62 7.24
CA VAL A 48 -8.76 -10.08 8.53
C VAL A 48 -7.90 -10.61 9.68
N HIS A 49 -7.69 -11.93 9.75
CA HIS A 49 -6.88 -12.52 10.81
C HIS A 49 -5.41 -12.08 10.76
N GLN A 50 -4.85 -11.86 9.56
CA GLN A 50 -3.47 -11.40 9.40
C GLN A 50 -3.33 -9.95 9.84
N GLN A 51 -4.26 -9.08 9.44
CA GLN A 51 -4.30 -7.69 9.90
C GLN A 51 -4.45 -7.63 11.42
N LEU A 52 -5.41 -8.36 12.01
CA LEU A 52 -5.58 -8.42 13.46
C LEU A 52 -4.32 -8.92 14.17
N TYR A 53 -3.63 -9.91 13.62
CA TYR A 53 -2.34 -10.37 14.14
C TYR A 53 -1.27 -9.27 14.07
N GLN A 54 -1.19 -8.52 12.96
CA GLN A 54 -0.23 -7.42 12.81
C GLN A 54 -0.55 -6.24 13.75
N TYR A 55 -1.82 -5.85 13.90
CA TYR A 55 -2.25 -4.84 14.87
C TYR A 55 -1.94 -5.30 16.29
N GLY A 56 -2.32 -6.52 16.67
CA GLY A 56 -2.03 -7.09 17.98
C GLY A 56 -0.53 -7.17 18.26
N ARG A 57 0.28 -7.59 17.27
CA ARG A 57 1.74 -7.61 17.37
C ARG A 57 2.31 -6.20 17.56
N THR A 58 1.81 -5.21 16.82
CA THR A 58 2.26 -3.82 16.90
C THR A 58 1.96 -3.23 18.28
N TRP A 59 0.74 -3.46 18.78
CA TRP A 59 0.31 -3.04 20.12
C TRP A 59 1.11 -3.73 21.25
N LEU A 60 1.32 -5.05 21.16
CA LEU A 60 2.04 -5.81 22.19
C LEU A 60 3.55 -5.56 22.20
N LYS A 61 4.19 -5.48 21.03
CA LYS A 61 5.65 -5.30 20.94
C LYS A 61 6.08 -3.86 21.16
N GLY A 62 5.24 -2.90 20.79
CA GLY A 62 5.60 -1.48 20.80
C GLY A 62 6.78 -1.16 19.90
N ASN A 63 7.24 0.10 19.97
CA ASN A 63 8.31 0.59 19.12
C ASN A 63 9.69 0.13 19.63
N THR A 64 10.14 -1.03 19.16
CA THR A 64 11.43 -1.61 19.58
C THR A 64 12.68 -0.88 19.06
N ALA A 65 12.53 0.06 18.13
CA ALA A 65 13.63 0.82 17.52
C ALA A 65 13.14 2.23 17.14
N ALA A 66 12.82 3.05 18.14
CA ALA A 66 12.17 4.34 17.93
C ALA A 66 13.00 5.36 17.12
N ASP A 67 14.32 5.22 17.13
CA ASP A 67 15.26 6.02 16.34
C ASP A 67 15.28 5.64 14.85
N LYS A 68 14.76 4.46 14.50
CA LYS A 68 14.82 3.90 13.14
C LYS A 68 13.46 3.74 12.47
N ASN A 69 12.40 3.58 13.26
CA ASN A 69 11.07 3.34 12.74
C ASN A 69 10.33 4.66 12.49
N ILE A 70 9.58 4.70 11.39
CA ILE A 70 8.53 5.70 11.20
C ILE A 70 7.47 5.49 12.28
N TRP A 71 7.10 4.24 12.56
CA TRP A 71 6.14 3.86 13.60
C TRP A 71 4.77 4.53 13.42
N LEU A 72 3.98 3.94 12.52
CA LEU A 72 2.66 4.41 12.12
C LEU A 72 1.62 4.59 13.25
N PRO A 73 1.66 3.84 14.39
CA PRO A 73 0.74 4.06 15.49
C PRO A 73 0.82 5.45 16.16
N ASP A 74 1.93 6.17 16.02
CA ASP A 74 2.10 7.51 16.62
C ASP A 74 1.46 8.62 15.77
N PHE A 75 0.97 8.31 14.57
CA PHE A 75 0.37 9.30 13.68
C PHE A 75 -1.10 9.53 14.01
N HIS A 76 -1.45 10.78 14.24
CA HIS A 76 -2.81 11.25 14.53
C HIS A 76 -3.34 12.11 13.39
N VAL A 77 -4.64 11.99 13.10
CA VAL A 77 -5.29 12.80 12.07
C VAL A 77 -5.35 14.26 12.51
N VAL A 78 -4.89 15.16 11.62
CA VAL A 78 -4.93 16.62 11.79
C VAL A 78 -5.91 17.23 10.79
N ILE A 79 -5.88 16.76 9.54
CA ILE A 79 -6.89 17.08 8.52
C ILE A 79 -7.61 15.78 8.19
N ASP A 80 -8.92 15.75 8.45
CA ASP A 80 -9.77 14.57 8.29
C ASP A 80 -10.73 14.78 7.11
N ALA A 81 -10.50 14.05 6.02
CA ALA A 81 -11.35 13.98 4.84
C ALA A 81 -11.73 15.36 4.25
N LYS A 82 -10.74 16.26 4.09
CA LYS A 82 -10.98 17.57 3.45
C LYS A 82 -11.13 17.38 1.94
N PRO A 83 -12.25 17.77 1.30
CA PRO A 83 -12.32 17.79 -0.16
C PRO A 83 -11.32 18.81 -0.74
N LEU A 84 -10.54 18.41 -1.74
CA LEU A 84 -9.56 19.29 -2.39
C LEU A 84 -10.23 20.49 -3.07
N ALA A 85 -11.18 20.22 -3.96
CA ALA A 85 -12.02 21.23 -4.60
C ALA A 85 -13.27 20.57 -5.23
N PRO A 86 -14.39 21.30 -5.43
CA PRO A 86 -15.62 20.74 -6.00
C PRO A 86 -15.47 20.22 -7.44
N ASP A 87 -14.51 20.77 -8.21
CA ASP A 87 -14.24 20.40 -9.60
C ASP A 87 -13.21 19.27 -9.75
N VAL A 88 -12.58 18.83 -8.64
CA VAL A 88 -11.62 17.73 -8.63
C VAL A 88 -12.35 16.44 -8.29
N ALA A 89 -12.10 15.40 -9.08
CA ALA A 89 -12.57 14.03 -8.86
C ALA A 89 -11.51 13.04 -9.38
N ASN A 90 -11.63 11.78 -8.96
CA ASN A 90 -10.72 10.68 -9.30
C ASN A 90 -9.25 11.05 -9.03
N ILE A 91 -8.98 11.53 -7.81
CA ILE A 91 -7.62 11.70 -7.32
C ILE A 91 -6.99 10.33 -7.08
N SER A 92 -5.77 10.12 -7.58
CA SER A 92 -5.08 8.83 -7.48
C SER A 92 -3.79 8.96 -6.65
N GLY A 93 -2.66 9.33 -7.24
CA GLY A 93 -1.38 9.46 -6.54
C GLY A 93 -1.09 10.83 -5.90
N ILE A 94 -0.17 10.84 -4.92
CA ILE A 94 0.39 12.06 -4.32
C ILE A 94 1.87 11.88 -3.95
N THR A 95 2.70 12.91 -4.17
CA THR A 95 4.12 12.95 -3.78
C THR A 95 4.49 14.31 -3.20
N TYR A 96 5.62 14.37 -2.49
CA TYR A 96 6.18 15.62 -1.98
C TYR A 96 7.33 16.11 -2.88
N ASP A 97 7.15 17.30 -3.46
CA ASP A 97 8.19 18.08 -4.14
C ASP A 97 9.02 18.80 -3.08
N TYR A 98 10.11 18.15 -2.68
CA TYR A 98 10.98 18.66 -1.63
C TYR A 98 11.82 19.87 -2.06
N ASP A 99 11.92 20.19 -3.35
CA ASP A 99 12.68 21.36 -3.80
C ASP A 99 11.85 22.65 -3.66
N ASN A 100 10.52 22.55 -3.80
CA ASN A 100 9.61 23.69 -3.71
C ASN A 100 8.68 23.67 -2.48
N ASP A 101 8.86 22.70 -1.58
CA ASP A 101 8.06 22.52 -0.35
C ASP A 101 6.54 22.50 -0.62
N ARG A 102 6.13 21.63 -1.54
CA ARG A 102 4.74 21.47 -1.94
C ARG A 102 4.41 20.01 -2.20
N LEU A 103 3.13 19.69 -2.18
CA LEU A 103 2.63 18.37 -2.59
C LEU A 103 2.25 18.43 -4.08
N LEU A 104 2.40 17.31 -4.77
CA LEU A 104 1.95 17.12 -6.14
C LEU A 104 1.02 15.91 -6.16
N ALA A 105 -0.20 16.07 -6.67
CA ALA A 105 -1.17 14.98 -6.75
C ALA A 105 -1.71 14.86 -8.18
N VAL A 106 -2.15 13.68 -8.60
CA VAL A 106 -2.60 13.43 -9.97
C VAL A 106 -4.05 12.96 -10.00
N THR A 107 -4.78 13.34 -11.04
CA THR A 107 -6.12 12.82 -11.36
C THR A 107 -6.07 11.87 -12.55
N ASN A 108 -6.74 10.71 -12.46
CA ASN A 108 -6.71 9.68 -13.52
C ASN A 108 -7.89 9.79 -14.50
N LYS A 109 -9.00 10.46 -14.13
CA LYS A 109 -10.22 10.57 -14.95
C LYS A 109 -10.82 11.96 -14.94
N GLY A 110 -11.49 12.30 -16.05
CA GLY A 110 -11.98 13.66 -16.30
C GLY A 110 -10.86 14.52 -16.89
N PRO A 111 -10.70 15.79 -16.48
CA PRO A 111 -9.48 16.51 -16.82
C PRO A 111 -8.31 15.88 -16.05
N MET A 112 -7.47 15.11 -16.74
CA MET A 112 -6.21 14.62 -16.19
C MET A 112 -5.27 15.78 -15.95
N GLN A 113 -4.81 15.91 -14.71
CA GLN A 113 -4.03 17.04 -14.25
C GLN A 113 -3.06 16.59 -13.18
N LEU A 114 -1.87 17.21 -13.16
CA LEU A 114 -1.06 17.28 -11.96
C LEU A 114 -1.45 18.55 -11.20
N LEU A 115 -1.85 18.40 -9.95
CA LEU A 115 -2.21 19.46 -9.02
C LEU A 115 -1.04 19.71 -8.08
N ALA A 116 -0.58 20.96 -7.98
CA ALA A 116 0.29 21.35 -6.88
C ALA A 116 -0.57 21.80 -5.70
N LEU A 117 -0.29 21.29 -4.50
CA LEU A 117 -1.01 21.59 -3.27
C LEU A 117 -0.05 22.12 -2.21
N ASN A 118 -0.55 22.99 -1.33
CA ASN A 118 0.15 23.29 -0.08
C ASN A 118 -0.05 22.15 0.95
N ALA A 119 0.60 22.25 2.11
CA ALA A 119 0.49 21.25 3.20
C ALA A 119 -0.92 21.13 3.82
N ASN A 120 -1.84 22.04 3.52
CA ASN A 120 -3.23 22.00 3.97
C ASN A 120 -4.17 21.39 2.91
N GLY A 121 -3.64 20.95 1.76
CA GLY A 121 -4.43 20.41 0.65
C GLY A 121 -5.15 21.49 -0.16
N ASP A 122 -4.73 22.76 -0.09
CA ASP A 122 -5.23 23.79 -1.01
C ASP A 122 -4.46 23.74 -2.32
N ILE A 123 -5.18 23.76 -3.45
CA ILE A 123 -4.58 23.77 -4.79
C ILE A 123 -3.94 25.13 -5.05
N ILE A 124 -2.65 25.13 -5.38
CA ILE A 124 -1.86 26.34 -5.69
C ILE A 124 -1.51 26.46 -7.17
N ASP A 125 -1.36 25.34 -7.89
CA ASP A 125 -1.16 25.33 -9.35
C ASP A 125 -1.80 24.08 -9.98
N ARG A 126 -2.02 24.14 -11.30
CA ARG A 126 -2.56 23.02 -12.10
C ARG A 126 -1.78 22.88 -13.40
N TYR A 127 -1.37 21.67 -13.72
CA TYR A 127 -0.69 21.31 -14.96
C TYR A 127 -1.57 20.30 -15.71
N PRO A 128 -2.27 20.71 -16.79
CA PRO A 128 -3.01 19.76 -17.62
C PRO A 128 -2.08 18.67 -18.17
N LEU A 129 -2.51 17.41 -18.07
CA LEU A 129 -1.80 16.27 -18.64
C LEU A 129 -2.44 15.93 -20.00
N ILE A 130 -1.66 16.03 -21.07
CA ILE A 130 -2.12 15.87 -22.45
C ILE A 130 -1.49 14.62 -23.06
N GLY A 131 -2.32 13.71 -23.57
CA GLY A 131 -1.88 12.48 -24.25
C GLY A 131 -1.62 11.29 -23.35
N PHE A 132 -1.69 11.47 -22.02
CA PHE A 132 -1.77 10.36 -21.05
C PHE A 132 -3.12 9.65 -21.13
N ASP A 133 -3.20 8.41 -20.65
CA ASP A 133 -4.42 7.59 -20.72
C ASP A 133 -5.06 7.36 -19.35
N ASP A 134 -4.34 6.74 -18.41
CA ASP A 134 -4.82 6.45 -17.05
C ASP A 134 -3.71 6.69 -16.00
N THR A 135 -3.53 7.95 -15.59
CA THR A 135 -2.43 8.33 -14.69
C THR A 135 -2.76 8.06 -13.23
N GLU A 136 -2.11 7.05 -12.66
CA GLU A 136 -2.38 6.58 -11.29
C GLU A 136 -1.37 7.12 -10.27
N GLY A 137 -0.19 6.50 -10.18
CA GLY A 137 0.87 6.87 -9.24
C GLY A 137 1.73 8.05 -9.70
N VAL A 138 2.31 8.78 -8.73
CA VAL A 138 3.29 9.85 -8.98
C VAL A 138 4.40 9.84 -7.94
N ALA A 139 5.66 10.01 -8.36
CA ALA A 139 6.78 10.21 -7.45
C ALA A 139 7.69 11.36 -7.89
N TYR A 140 8.19 12.13 -6.92
CA TYR A 140 9.15 13.19 -7.16
C TYR A 140 10.59 12.65 -7.17
N LEU A 141 11.33 12.96 -8.23
CA LEU A 141 12.66 12.44 -8.52
C LEU A 141 13.78 13.44 -8.20
N GLY A 142 13.42 14.67 -7.82
CA GLY A 142 14.35 15.78 -7.59
C GLY A 142 14.67 16.58 -8.85
N ASN A 143 15.13 17.82 -8.66
CA ASN A 143 15.49 18.75 -9.72
C ASN A 143 14.33 19.01 -10.70
N GLY A 144 13.12 19.15 -10.17
CA GLY A 144 11.90 19.37 -10.95
C GLY A 144 11.41 18.14 -11.73
N ARG A 145 12.01 16.95 -11.55
CA ARG A 145 11.59 15.74 -12.26
C ARG A 145 10.56 14.95 -11.47
N ILE A 146 9.58 14.41 -12.18
CA ILE A 146 8.61 13.45 -11.65
C ILE A 146 8.60 12.18 -12.51
N VAL A 147 8.08 11.11 -11.94
CA VAL A 147 7.60 9.94 -12.67
C VAL A 147 6.10 9.80 -12.45
N LEU A 148 5.36 9.49 -13.51
CA LEU A 148 3.95 9.11 -13.48
C LEU A 148 3.82 7.63 -13.87
N CYS A 149 2.90 6.91 -13.24
CA CYS A 149 2.43 5.63 -13.74
C CYS A 149 1.29 5.88 -14.72
N ASP A 150 1.36 5.30 -15.91
CA ASP A 150 0.23 5.23 -16.83
C ASP A 150 -0.22 3.76 -16.92
N GLU A 151 -1.41 3.47 -16.38
CA GLU A 151 -1.90 2.10 -16.16
C GLU A 151 -2.19 1.41 -17.50
N ASP A 152 -2.93 2.08 -18.38
CA ASP A 152 -3.34 1.54 -19.68
C ASP A 152 -2.15 1.41 -20.64
N LEU A 153 -1.21 2.35 -20.61
CA LEU A 153 0.04 2.25 -21.38
C LEU A 153 1.08 1.29 -20.75
N GLN A 154 0.89 0.88 -19.49
CA GLN A 154 1.78 0.00 -18.72
C GLN A 154 3.23 0.50 -18.64
N GLN A 155 3.40 1.79 -18.42
CA GLN A 155 4.71 2.44 -18.42
C GLN A 155 4.87 3.46 -17.29
N LEU A 156 6.12 3.83 -17.05
CA LEU A 156 6.53 4.88 -16.14
C LEU A 156 7.04 6.06 -16.95
N ASP A 157 6.32 7.19 -16.92
CA ASP A 157 6.63 8.39 -17.69
C ASP A 157 7.41 9.40 -16.85
N ILE A 158 8.63 9.69 -17.25
CA ILE A 158 9.56 10.57 -16.54
C ILE A 158 9.61 11.92 -17.25
N ILE A 159 9.27 12.96 -16.50
CA ILE A 159 9.01 14.30 -17.03
C ILE A 159 9.75 15.32 -16.17
N THR A 160 10.31 16.35 -16.83
CA THR A 160 10.78 17.55 -16.13
C THR A 160 9.66 18.56 -16.08
N LEU A 161 9.22 18.92 -14.88
CA LEU A 161 8.17 19.92 -14.68
C LEU A 161 8.61 21.27 -15.23
N PRO A 162 7.70 21.97 -15.94
CA PRO A 162 8.00 23.32 -16.38
C PRO A 162 8.08 24.28 -15.18
N PRO A 163 8.98 25.28 -15.22
CA PRO A 163 9.11 26.26 -14.12
C PRO A 163 7.84 27.06 -13.82
N GLN A 164 6.95 27.18 -14.81
CA GLN A 164 5.63 27.80 -14.69
C GLN A 164 4.57 26.79 -15.10
N ALA A 165 3.42 26.83 -14.43
CA ALA A 165 2.29 25.96 -14.73
C ALA A 165 1.85 26.12 -16.19
N ARG A 166 1.97 25.02 -16.94
CA ARG A 166 1.54 24.89 -18.34
C ARG A 166 1.20 23.42 -18.61
N PRO A 167 0.49 23.12 -19.72
CA PRO A 167 0.25 21.74 -20.11
C PRO A 167 1.55 20.94 -20.22
N ILE A 168 1.49 19.71 -19.73
CA ILE A 168 2.52 18.68 -19.82
C ILE A 168 2.03 17.67 -20.84
N HIS A 169 2.89 17.35 -21.78
CA HIS A 169 2.60 16.53 -22.93
C HIS A 169 3.34 15.19 -22.79
N VAL A 170 2.65 14.07 -23.02
CA VAL A 170 3.26 12.74 -22.93
C VAL A 170 4.42 12.58 -23.93
N GLU A 171 4.36 13.25 -25.08
CA GLU A 171 5.42 13.22 -26.09
C GLU A 171 6.76 13.83 -25.62
N ASP A 172 6.74 14.63 -24.55
CA ASP A 172 7.95 15.19 -23.93
C ASP A 172 8.57 14.24 -22.88
N ALA A 173 7.88 13.12 -22.55
CA ALA A 173 8.31 12.19 -21.52
C ALA A 173 9.39 11.21 -22.00
N GLN A 174 10.28 10.83 -21.09
CA GLN A 174 11.09 9.62 -21.22
C GLN A 174 10.35 8.48 -20.52
N PHE A 175 10.03 7.40 -21.22
CA PHE A 175 9.28 6.31 -20.61
C PHE A 175 10.13 5.07 -20.32
N LEU A 176 9.75 4.33 -19.29
CA LEU A 176 10.19 2.98 -19.04
C LEU A 176 8.98 2.05 -18.97
N ALA A 177 8.84 1.16 -19.95
CA ALA A 177 7.83 0.13 -19.94
C ALA A 177 8.39 -1.17 -19.33
N LEU A 178 7.62 -1.80 -18.42
CA LEU A 178 7.98 -3.06 -17.77
C LEU A 178 6.87 -4.10 -18.00
N LEU A 179 6.80 -4.61 -19.21
CA LEU A 179 5.82 -5.61 -19.62
C LEU A 179 6.27 -7.02 -19.18
N ILE A 180 5.98 -7.38 -17.93
CA ILE A 180 6.33 -8.69 -17.35
C ILE A 180 5.05 -9.51 -17.13
N ASN A 181 4.94 -10.67 -17.80
CA ASN A 181 3.75 -11.53 -17.81
C ASN A 181 2.45 -10.79 -18.19
N PRO A 182 2.39 -10.09 -19.34
CA PRO A 182 1.20 -9.35 -19.74
C PRO A 182 0.02 -10.30 -19.89
N SER A 183 -1.13 -9.93 -19.33
CA SER A 183 -2.40 -10.61 -19.52
C SER A 183 -3.49 -9.56 -19.68
N ILE A 184 -4.62 -9.91 -20.29
CA ILE A 184 -5.77 -9.00 -20.46
C ILE A 184 -6.31 -8.52 -19.09
N HIS A 185 -5.99 -9.24 -18.01
CA HIS A 185 -6.34 -8.88 -16.64
C HIS A 185 -5.18 -8.26 -15.86
N ASN A 186 -3.98 -8.19 -16.45
CA ASN A 186 -2.81 -7.62 -15.80
C ASN A 186 -2.83 -6.11 -16.02
N LYS A 187 -3.40 -5.42 -15.03
CA LYS A 187 -3.42 -3.97 -14.88
C LYS A 187 -2.00 -3.43 -14.80
N GLY A 188 -1.79 -2.17 -15.17
CA GLY A 188 -0.49 -1.51 -15.23
C GLY A 188 0.18 -1.30 -13.86
N PHE A 189 0.94 -0.22 -13.73
CA PHE A 189 1.45 0.21 -12.42
C PHE A 189 0.46 1.18 -11.80
N GLU A 190 0.25 1.02 -10.50
CA GLU A 190 -0.78 1.76 -9.76
C GLU A 190 -0.08 2.74 -8.82
N GLY A 191 1.03 2.31 -8.20
CA GLY A 191 1.87 3.15 -7.35
C GLY A 191 3.32 3.24 -7.82
N VAL A 192 3.99 4.32 -7.43
CA VAL A 192 5.43 4.48 -7.62
C VAL A 192 6.03 5.33 -6.52
N THR A 193 7.23 4.96 -6.05
CA THR A 193 8.02 5.81 -5.16
C THR A 193 9.51 5.76 -5.51
N TYR A 194 10.27 6.74 -5.03
CA TYR A 194 11.68 6.90 -5.36
C TYR A 194 12.59 6.94 -4.13
N ASP A 195 13.71 6.24 -4.22
CA ASP A 195 14.86 6.29 -3.32
C ASP A 195 15.96 7.13 -4.00
N PRO A 196 16.07 8.43 -3.65
CA PRO A 196 16.99 9.34 -4.33
C PRO A 196 18.46 9.02 -4.06
N ALA A 197 18.78 8.41 -2.92
CA ALA A 197 20.17 8.11 -2.55
C ALA A 197 20.77 6.99 -3.43
N ASN A 198 19.94 6.05 -3.88
CA ASN A 198 20.38 4.89 -4.65
C ASN A 198 19.94 4.92 -6.12
N ASP A 199 19.31 6.01 -6.57
CA ASP A 199 18.69 6.16 -7.89
C ASP A 199 17.78 4.98 -8.24
N ARG A 200 16.72 4.82 -7.46
CA ARG A 200 15.93 3.59 -7.46
C ARG A 200 14.44 3.84 -7.29
N LEU A 201 13.65 3.43 -8.29
CA LEU A 201 12.20 3.40 -8.23
C LEU A 201 11.70 2.09 -7.63
N PHE A 202 10.58 2.17 -6.93
CA PHE A 202 9.74 1.03 -6.59
C PHE A 202 8.43 1.18 -7.36
N ALA A 203 8.25 0.39 -8.43
CA ALA A 203 7.04 0.36 -9.24
C ALA A 203 6.08 -0.71 -8.69
N ILE A 204 4.85 -0.34 -8.40
CA ILE A 204 3.89 -1.13 -7.61
C ILE A 204 2.71 -1.55 -8.50
N LYS A 205 2.36 -2.82 -8.43
CA LYS A 205 1.17 -3.39 -9.11
C LYS A 205 0.11 -3.75 -8.08
N GLU A 206 -1.12 -3.28 -8.30
CA GLU A 206 -2.27 -3.45 -7.38
C GLU A 206 -2.62 -4.91 -7.16
N ARG A 207 -2.79 -5.70 -8.23
CA ARG A 207 -3.34 -7.06 -8.16
C ARG A 207 -2.92 -7.97 -9.31
N ASP A 208 -3.19 -9.25 -9.12
CA ASP A 208 -3.11 -10.32 -10.14
C ASP A 208 -1.83 -10.39 -11.00
N PRO A 209 -0.63 -10.50 -10.39
CA PRO A 209 -0.35 -10.57 -8.95
C PRO A 209 0.10 -9.22 -8.36
N ARG A 210 -0.12 -9.04 -7.05
CA ARG A 210 0.54 -7.99 -6.26
C ARG A 210 2.04 -8.10 -6.36
N GLN A 211 2.70 -7.06 -6.85
CA GLN A 211 4.14 -7.05 -7.06
C GLN A 211 4.75 -5.67 -6.81
N ILE A 212 6.03 -5.67 -6.45
CA ILE A 212 6.87 -4.49 -6.43
C ILE A 212 8.12 -4.79 -7.22
N PHE A 213 8.44 -3.95 -8.20
CA PHE A 213 9.69 -3.99 -8.94
C PHE A 213 10.60 -2.87 -8.47
N GLU A 214 11.79 -3.25 -8.05
CA GLU A 214 12.87 -2.32 -7.78
C GLU A 214 13.62 -2.04 -9.08
N VAL A 215 13.61 -0.79 -9.55
CA VAL A 215 14.22 -0.36 -10.80
C VAL A 215 15.31 0.66 -10.49
N SER A 216 16.57 0.25 -10.63
CA SER A 216 17.73 1.09 -10.29
C SER A 216 18.43 1.63 -11.53
N GLY A 217 19.03 2.82 -11.40
CA GLY A 217 19.83 3.47 -12.44
C GLY A 217 19.01 4.29 -13.43
N VAL A 218 17.77 4.66 -13.09
CA VAL A 218 16.83 5.31 -14.01
C VAL A 218 17.30 6.72 -14.37
N LEU A 219 17.49 7.59 -13.38
CA LEU A 219 17.94 8.97 -13.65
C LEU A 219 19.35 8.97 -14.22
N ARG A 220 20.24 8.11 -13.72
CA ARG A 220 21.60 7.97 -14.28
C ARG A 220 21.57 7.59 -15.75
N SER A 221 20.66 6.69 -16.15
CA SER A 221 20.55 6.25 -17.54
C SER A 221 20.11 7.40 -18.46
N ILE A 222 19.15 8.20 -18.00
CA ILE A 222 18.66 9.38 -18.70
C ILE A 222 19.77 10.45 -18.80
N ASP A 223 20.35 10.83 -17.66
CA ASP A 223 21.31 11.93 -17.56
C ASP A 223 22.61 11.66 -18.32
N GLN A 224 23.04 10.40 -18.38
CA GLN A 224 24.26 10.01 -19.09
C GLN A 224 24.02 9.58 -20.54
N GLY A 225 22.76 9.45 -20.97
CA GLY A 225 22.41 8.89 -22.28
C GLY A 225 22.90 7.44 -22.46
N ARG A 226 23.00 6.67 -21.36
CA ARG A 226 23.52 5.29 -21.36
C ARG A 226 22.57 4.39 -20.57
N LEU A 227 21.86 3.52 -21.27
CA LEU A 227 20.91 2.61 -20.64
C LEU A 227 21.61 1.59 -19.71
N GLN A 228 21.47 1.79 -18.41
CA GLN A 228 22.06 0.97 -17.35
C GLN A 228 21.03 0.72 -16.23
N ILE A 229 19.93 0.08 -16.61
CA ILE A 229 18.83 -0.22 -15.70
C ILE A 229 18.99 -1.64 -15.12
N LYS A 230 18.76 -1.76 -13.81
CA LYS A 230 18.63 -3.05 -13.13
C LYS A 230 17.24 -3.19 -12.54
N ILE A 231 16.55 -4.28 -12.87
CA ILE A 231 15.22 -4.59 -12.35
C ILE A 231 15.34 -5.78 -11.40
N ALA A 232 14.67 -5.70 -10.25
CA ALA A 232 14.60 -6.80 -9.31
C ALA A 232 13.20 -6.92 -8.70
N ASP A 233 12.62 -8.12 -8.77
CA ASP A 233 11.32 -8.43 -8.16
C ASP A 233 11.44 -8.49 -6.63
N ARG A 234 10.46 -7.91 -5.93
CA ARG A 234 10.32 -7.86 -4.46
C ARG A 234 9.03 -8.54 -3.98
N LEU A 235 8.47 -9.47 -4.76
CA LEU A 235 7.30 -10.28 -4.38
C LEU A 235 7.43 -10.94 -3.00
N ASN A 236 8.65 -11.32 -2.60
CA ASN A 236 8.92 -11.90 -1.29
C ASN A 236 8.69 -10.93 -0.11
N TRP A 237 8.80 -9.62 -0.33
CA TRP A 237 8.50 -8.61 0.69
C TRP A 237 7.00 -8.53 0.92
N ILE A 238 6.23 -8.49 -0.16
CA ILE A 238 4.77 -8.44 -0.12
C ILE A 238 4.19 -9.70 0.52
N THR A 239 4.52 -10.86 -0.03
CA THR A 239 3.95 -12.16 0.40
C THR A 239 4.23 -12.51 1.86
N LYS A 240 5.32 -11.99 2.46
CA LYS A 240 5.71 -12.28 3.84
C LYS A 240 5.27 -11.24 4.85
N SER A 241 5.23 -9.96 4.45
CA SER A 241 5.15 -8.85 5.39
C SER A 241 3.88 -8.02 5.26
N VAL A 242 3.14 -8.11 4.16
CA VAL A 242 1.99 -7.24 3.88
C VAL A 242 0.68 -8.01 3.96
N ALA A 243 -0.10 -7.74 5.00
CA ALA A 243 -1.41 -8.35 5.23
C ALA A 243 -2.56 -7.56 4.57
N ALA A 244 -2.37 -7.18 3.30
CA ALA A 244 -3.36 -6.45 2.52
C ALA A 244 -3.94 -7.32 1.39
N ARG A 245 -5.01 -6.87 0.73
CA ARG A 245 -5.60 -7.52 -0.46
C ARG A 245 -4.99 -7.02 -1.77
N ASP A 246 -4.69 -5.74 -1.83
CA ASP A 246 -4.18 -4.96 -2.96
C ASP A 246 -2.95 -4.14 -2.53
N LEU A 247 -2.40 -3.35 -3.46
CA LEU A 247 -1.40 -2.32 -3.22
C LEU A 247 -1.74 -1.09 -4.09
N SER A 248 -2.34 -0.06 -3.51
CA SER A 248 -2.70 1.14 -4.28
C SER A 248 -1.50 2.08 -4.50
N ASP A 249 -0.66 2.28 -3.49
CA ASP A 249 0.53 3.14 -3.61
C ASP A 249 1.63 2.81 -2.58
N GLY A 250 2.75 3.53 -2.64
CA GLY A 250 3.80 3.44 -1.64
C GLY A 250 4.64 4.69 -1.51
N TYR A 251 5.38 4.78 -0.41
CA TYR A 251 6.31 5.89 -0.15
C TYR A 251 7.59 5.36 0.47
N TYR A 252 8.73 5.71 -0.11
CA TYR A 252 10.05 5.43 0.44
C TYR A 252 10.51 6.62 1.26
N ASP A 253 10.75 6.41 2.56
CA ASP A 253 11.27 7.45 3.45
C ASP A 253 12.80 7.45 3.41
N PRO A 254 13.46 8.50 2.88
CA PRO A 254 14.92 8.54 2.77
C PRO A 254 15.63 8.66 4.13
N ARG A 255 14.91 9.04 5.21
CA ARG A 255 15.49 9.21 6.55
C ARG A 255 15.72 7.87 7.23
N THR A 256 14.75 6.96 7.12
CA THR A 256 14.80 5.62 7.73
C THR A 256 15.20 4.52 6.75
N GLY A 257 15.04 4.75 5.45
CA GLY A 257 15.17 3.74 4.40
C GLY A 257 14.01 2.73 4.41
N HIS A 258 12.89 3.08 5.04
CA HIS A 258 11.70 2.25 5.13
C HIS A 258 10.75 2.52 3.95
N LEU A 259 9.91 1.54 3.66
CA LEU A 259 8.87 1.62 2.64
C LEU A 259 7.50 1.56 3.33
N LEU A 260 6.67 2.56 3.07
CA LEU A 260 5.25 2.54 3.40
C LEU A 260 4.48 2.02 2.20
N LEU A 261 3.49 1.16 2.44
CA LEU A 261 2.61 0.60 1.41
C LEU A 261 1.15 0.83 1.78
N LEU A 262 0.39 1.39 0.85
CA LEU A 262 -1.05 1.62 0.95
C LEU A 262 -1.83 0.44 0.40
N SER A 263 -3.03 0.25 0.92
CA SER A 263 -4.02 -0.63 0.34
C SER A 263 -5.38 0.03 0.46
N ASP A 264 -6.08 0.14 -0.68
CA ASP A 264 -7.44 0.64 -0.74
C ASP A 264 -8.37 -0.37 -0.06
N GLN A 265 -8.28 -1.66 -0.43
CA GLN A 265 -9.33 -2.63 -0.07
C GLN A 265 -9.21 -3.05 1.39
N SER A 266 -8.00 -2.93 1.95
CA SER A 266 -7.72 -3.19 3.36
C SER A 266 -7.77 -1.92 4.20
N ARG A 267 -7.80 -0.73 3.57
CA ARG A 267 -7.77 0.59 4.21
C ARG A 267 -6.69 0.65 5.29
N SER A 268 -5.45 0.42 4.87
CA SER A 268 -4.33 0.32 5.80
C SER A 268 -3.03 0.80 5.18
N ILE A 269 -2.12 1.28 6.03
CA ILE A 269 -0.75 1.61 5.68
C ILE A 269 0.16 0.64 6.42
N THR A 270 1.04 -0.05 5.69
CA THR A 270 2.03 -0.99 6.26
C THR A 270 3.43 -0.42 6.12
N GLU A 271 4.19 -0.41 7.21
CA GLU A 271 5.62 -0.03 7.22
C GLU A 271 6.51 -1.27 7.09
N LEU A 272 7.41 -1.25 6.12
CA LEU A 272 8.46 -2.24 5.91
C LEU A 272 9.83 -1.61 6.12
N ASP A 273 10.75 -2.33 6.76
CA ASP A 273 12.15 -1.89 6.82
C ASP A 273 12.88 -2.08 5.47
N SER A 274 14.13 -1.64 5.40
CA SER A 274 14.98 -1.74 4.21
C SER A 274 15.24 -3.17 3.70
N LYS A 275 14.81 -4.21 4.45
CA LYS A 275 14.90 -5.62 4.08
C LYS A 275 13.53 -6.22 3.76
N GLY A 276 12.49 -5.41 3.69
CA GLY A 276 11.11 -5.81 3.42
C GLY A 276 10.43 -6.51 4.59
N ARG A 277 10.91 -6.32 5.83
CA ARG A 277 10.30 -6.93 7.02
C ARG A 277 9.26 -5.99 7.62
N PHE A 278 8.11 -6.55 8.00
CA PHE A 278 7.05 -5.82 8.70
C PHE A 278 7.56 -5.12 9.97
N VAL A 279 7.27 -3.82 10.08
CA VAL A 279 7.58 -2.96 11.23
C VAL A 279 6.31 -2.59 11.99
N SER A 280 5.39 -1.87 11.35
CA SER A 280 4.16 -1.35 11.96
C SER A 280 3.03 -1.25 10.94
N ILE A 281 1.80 -1.04 11.41
CA ILE A 281 0.60 -0.88 10.60
C ILE A 281 -0.29 0.21 11.18
N ARG A 282 -0.98 0.95 10.32
CA ARG A 282 -2.04 1.89 10.69
C ARG A 282 -3.31 1.61 9.90
N SER A 283 -4.45 1.68 10.59
CA SER A 283 -5.77 1.56 9.97
C SER A 283 -6.24 2.92 9.46
N LEU A 284 -6.92 2.89 8.32
CA LEU A 284 -7.73 3.97 7.77
C LEU A 284 -9.23 3.64 7.84
N LEU A 285 -9.61 2.62 8.64
CA LEU A 285 -10.99 2.33 9.00
C LEU A 285 -11.41 3.23 10.17
N GLY A 286 -12.52 3.96 10.04
CA GLY A 286 -13.00 4.84 11.12
C GLY A 286 -13.29 4.09 12.42
N THR A 287 -13.68 2.82 12.34
CA THR A 287 -13.94 1.98 13.53
C THR A 287 -12.66 1.53 14.26
N PHE A 288 -11.49 1.64 13.64
CA PHE A 288 -10.21 1.18 14.17
C PHE A 288 -9.12 2.25 14.10
N SER A 289 -9.51 3.52 14.02
CA SER A 289 -8.62 4.67 13.98
C SER A 289 -9.29 5.89 14.63
N ASP A 290 -8.59 7.01 14.60
CA ASP A 290 -9.04 8.34 15.02
C ASP A 290 -9.77 9.11 13.90
N LEU A 291 -9.98 8.51 12.72
CA LEU A 291 -10.79 9.08 11.64
C LEU A 291 -12.28 9.08 11.99
N LYS A 292 -13.02 10.13 11.61
CA LYS A 292 -14.49 10.16 11.79
C LYS A 292 -15.20 9.07 10.99
N HIS A 293 -14.73 8.81 9.78
CA HIS A 293 -15.22 7.77 8.88
C HIS A 293 -14.04 7.07 8.22
N SER A 294 -14.25 5.85 7.75
CA SER A 294 -13.22 5.15 6.97
C SER A 294 -12.85 5.97 5.72
N ALA A 295 -11.55 6.05 5.41
CA ALA A 295 -11.13 6.54 4.10
C ALA A 295 -11.77 5.62 3.04
N PRO A 296 -12.59 6.16 2.12
CA PRO A 296 -13.42 5.33 1.26
C PRO A 296 -12.59 4.45 0.32
N GLN A 297 -11.61 5.07 -0.36
CA GLN A 297 -10.73 4.50 -1.39
C GLN A 297 -9.38 5.23 -1.35
N PRO A 298 -8.47 4.93 -0.42
CA PRO A 298 -7.19 5.61 -0.32
C PRO A 298 -6.23 5.13 -1.42
N GLU A 299 -5.83 6.07 -2.29
CA GLU A 299 -5.10 5.76 -3.54
C GLU A 299 -3.67 6.31 -3.58
N GLY A 300 -3.31 7.26 -2.71
CA GLY A 300 -1.98 7.83 -2.73
C GLY A 300 -1.47 8.21 -1.34
N LEU A 301 -0.16 8.09 -1.11
CA LEU A 301 0.46 8.60 0.12
C LEU A 301 1.85 9.22 -0.07
N THR A 302 2.19 10.16 0.80
CA THR A 302 3.56 10.70 0.85
C THR A 302 3.89 11.26 2.23
N MET A 303 5.17 11.61 2.47
CA MET A 303 5.56 12.37 3.65
C MET A 303 6.38 13.59 3.28
N ASP A 304 6.19 14.68 4.03
CA ASP A 304 7.03 15.87 3.92
C ASP A 304 8.31 15.77 4.76
N ARG A 305 9.16 16.81 4.65
CA ARG A 305 10.40 16.95 5.43
C ARG A 305 10.17 17.01 6.95
N ALA A 306 9.03 17.54 7.39
CA ALA A 306 8.67 17.59 8.81
C ALA A 306 8.20 16.23 9.35
N GLY A 307 7.94 15.26 8.47
CA GLY A 307 7.46 13.94 8.83
C GLY A 307 5.94 13.87 9.00
N ASN A 308 5.19 14.83 8.46
CA ASN A 308 3.75 14.67 8.31
C ASN A 308 3.47 13.67 7.20
N LEU A 309 2.49 12.81 7.43
CA LEU A 309 2.01 11.82 6.47
C LEU A 309 0.76 12.36 5.79
N TYR A 310 0.73 12.33 4.47
CA TYR A 310 -0.39 12.76 3.65
C TYR A 310 -0.98 11.57 2.93
N VAL A 311 -2.30 11.52 2.84
CA VAL A 311 -3.04 10.50 2.10
C VAL A 311 -4.11 11.19 1.26
N VAL A 312 -4.27 10.76 0.01
CA VAL A 312 -5.42 11.14 -0.82
C VAL A 312 -6.34 9.93 -1.00
N SER A 313 -7.63 10.21 -1.15
CA SER A 313 -8.64 9.17 -1.33
C SER A 313 -9.74 9.64 -2.27
N GLU A 314 -10.22 8.75 -3.13
CA GLU A 314 -11.31 9.07 -4.03
C GLU A 314 -12.60 9.49 -3.28
N PRO A 315 -13.43 10.37 -3.86
CA PRO A 315 -13.20 11.00 -5.16
C PRO A 315 -12.15 12.13 -5.12
N ASN A 316 -11.96 12.81 -3.97
CA ASN A 316 -11.09 14.00 -3.87
C ASN A 316 -10.74 14.38 -2.43
N LEU A 317 -10.68 13.41 -1.51
CA LEU A 317 -10.45 13.65 -0.09
C LEU A 317 -8.95 13.72 0.22
N PHE A 318 -8.58 14.67 1.06
CA PHE A 318 -7.23 14.90 1.54
C PHE A 318 -7.15 14.69 3.05
N TYR A 319 -6.14 13.95 3.47
CA TYR A 319 -5.84 13.66 4.87
C TYR A 319 -4.41 14.09 5.20
N LYS A 320 -4.23 14.65 6.40
CA LYS A 320 -2.92 14.92 6.98
C LYS A 320 -2.86 14.25 8.34
N PHE A 321 -1.79 13.51 8.59
CA PHE A 321 -1.48 12.91 9.88
C PHE A 321 -0.14 13.42 10.40
N SER A 322 -0.05 13.66 11.70
CA SER A 322 1.18 14.09 12.36
C SER A 322 1.40 13.35 13.68
N LYS A 323 2.67 13.22 14.08
CA LYS A 323 3.05 12.67 15.39
C LYS A 323 2.88 13.66 16.53
N VAL A 324 2.95 14.95 16.23
CA VAL A 324 2.71 16.03 17.18
C VAL A 324 1.48 16.76 16.67
N PRO A 325 0.31 16.60 17.31
CA PRO A 325 -0.84 17.44 17.00
C PRO A 325 -0.44 18.91 17.24
N GLU A 326 -0.52 19.74 16.20
CA GLU A 326 -0.47 21.21 16.36
C GLU A 326 -1.72 21.73 17.09
#